data_AF-A0A2E0CQC3-F1
#
_entry.id   AF-A0A2E0CQC3-F1
#
_cell.length_a   1.000
_cell.length_b   1.000
_cell.length_c   1.000
_cell.angle_alpha   90.00
_cell.angle_beta   90.00
_cell.angle_gamma   90.00
#
_symmetry.space_group_name_H-M   'P 1'
#
loop_
_entity.id
_entity.type
_entity.pdbx_description
1 polymer ?
#
loop_
_entity_poly.entity_id
_entity_poly.type
_entity_poly.pdbx_seq_one_letter_code
_entity_poly.pdbx_strand_id
1 'polypeptide(L)'
;MSRTLFEKLWKIHEVARFDNGESLIRIDRVFLHERTGSIALKGLEEKGRSVANPKHVFCTMDHIVDTKPGRSDSTQMPSGKNFITATRNSARRADIELFDLDSQFQGIVHVISPELGIALPG
;
A
#
# COMPACT_ATOMS: atom_id res chain seq x y z
N MET A 1 -20.40 -22.32 20.95
CA MET A 1 -20.03 -22.73 19.58
C MET A 1 -18.58 -22.35 19.32
N SER A 2 -17.83 -23.19 18.62
CA SER A 2 -16.48 -22.84 18.14
C SER A 2 -16.58 -21.74 17.09
N ARG A 3 -15.74 -20.70 17.21
CA ARG A 3 -15.64 -19.65 16.18
C ARG A 3 -14.76 -20.09 15.03
N THR A 4 -15.10 -19.66 13.81
CA THR A 4 -14.24 -19.79 12.63
C THR A 4 -12.98 -18.92 12.77
N LEU A 5 -11.95 -19.16 11.92
CA LEU A 5 -10.77 -18.29 11.91
C LEU A 5 -11.16 -16.84 11.55
N PHE A 6 -11.99 -16.65 10.53
CA PHE A 6 -12.46 -15.32 10.12
C PHE A 6 -13.16 -14.58 11.26
N GLU A 7 -14.06 -15.23 12.00
CA GLU A 7 -14.75 -14.62 13.15
C GLU A 7 -13.78 -14.23 14.27
N LYS A 8 -12.70 -15.01 14.46
CA LYS A 8 -11.66 -14.67 15.43
C LYS A 8 -10.90 -13.42 14.98
N LEU A 9 -10.45 -13.38 13.73
CA LEU A 9 -9.69 -12.24 13.19
C LEU A 9 -10.54 -10.97 13.15
N TRP A 10 -11.77 -11.06 12.65
CA TRP A 10 -12.71 -9.93 12.62
C TRP A 10 -12.91 -9.33 14.01
N LYS A 11 -13.16 -10.18 15.01
CA LYS A 11 -13.38 -9.72 16.38
C LYS A 11 -12.16 -9.03 16.99
N ILE A 12 -10.94 -9.44 16.63
CA ILE A 12 -9.71 -8.82 17.15
C ILE A 12 -9.52 -7.40 16.55
N HIS A 13 -10.04 -7.16 15.35
CA HIS A 13 -9.87 -5.89 14.61
C HIS A 13 -11.08 -4.97 14.65
N GLU A 14 -12.23 -5.45 15.15
CA GLU A 14 -13.43 -4.62 15.36
C GLU A 14 -13.23 -3.71 16.57
N VAL A 15 -13.18 -2.40 16.29
CA VAL A 15 -13.03 -1.35 17.30
C VAL A 15 -14.40 -1.01 17.91
N ALA A 16 -15.43 -0.93 17.07
CA ALA A 16 -16.80 -0.64 17.47
C ALA A 16 -17.79 -1.24 16.49
N ARG A 17 -18.98 -1.55 16.97
CA ARG A 17 -20.13 -1.92 16.14
C ARG A 17 -21.24 -0.91 16.37
N PHE A 18 -21.81 -0.41 15.28
CA PHE A 18 -22.88 0.58 15.28
C PHE A 18 -24.26 -0.09 15.23
N ASP A 19 -25.30 0.63 15.68
CA ASP A 19 -26.67 0.11 15.76
C ASP A 19 -27.26 -0.27 14.40
N ASN A 20 -26.78 0.35 13.32
CA ASN A 20 -27.15 0.02 11.94
C ASN A 20 -26.48 -1.28 11.43
N GLY A 21 -25.66 -1.93 12.25
CA GLY A 21 -24.96 -3.17 11.92
C GLY A 21 -23.58 -2.99 11.31
N GLU A 22 -23.12 -1.76 11.05
CA GLU A 22 -21.77 -1.49 10.54
C GLU A 22 -20.70 -1.68 11.63
N SER A 23 -19.51 -2.09 11.21
CA SER A 23 -18.35 -2.26 12.09
C SER A 23 -17.25 -1.28 11.72
N LEU A 24 -16.71 -0.59 12.72
CA LEU A 24 -15.46 0.13 12.59
C LEU A 24 -14.30 -0.85 12.75
N ILE A 25 -13.57 -1.10 11.65
CA ILE A 25 -12.43 -2.02 11.63
C ILE A 25 -11.13 -1.25 11.61
N ARG A 26 -10.17 -1.66 12.44
CA ARG A 26 -8.79 -1.20 12.37
C ARG A 26 -8.06 -1.95 11.25
N ILE A 27 -7.48 -1.20 10.31
CA ILE A 27 -6.65 -1.75 9.23
C ILE A 27 -5.18 -1.70 9.62
N ASP A 28 -4.50 -2.84 9.76
CA ASP A 28 -3.13 -2.90 10.27
C ASP A 28 -2.05 -2.48 9.29
N ARG A 29 -2.26 -2.79 8.00
CA ARG A 29 -1.30 -2.51 6.93
C ARG A 29 -2.06 -2.02 5.70
N VAL A 30 -1.51 -1.02 5.03
CA VAL A 30 -2.01 -0.53 3.74
C VAL A 30 -0.88 -0.69 2.72
N PHE A 31 -1.19 -1.34 1.60
CA PHE A 31 -0.27 -1.46 0.49
C PHE A 31 -0.75 -0.62 -0.68
N LEU A 32 0.16 0.18 -1.23
CA LEU A 32 -0.02 0.98 -2.42
C LEU A 32 0.94 0.49 -3.51
N HIS A 33 0.62 0.82 -4.74
CA HIS A 33 1.49 0.57 -5.89
C HIS A 33 1.38 1.74 -6.86
N GLU A 34 2.29 1.81 -7.84
CA GLU A 34 2.49 3.00 -8.66
C GLU A 34 1.32 3.41 -9.55
N ARG A 35 0.38 2.49 -9.78
CA ARG A 35 -0.83 2.76 -10.58
C ARG A 35 -1.91 3.52 -9.82
N THR A 36 -1.99 3.35 -8.51
CA THR A 36 -3.11 3.85 -7.69
C THR A 36 -2.64 4.65 -6.47
N GLY A 37 -1.40 4.44 -6.02
CA GLY A 37 -0.85 5.03 -4.81
C GLY A 37 -0.79 6.55 -4.85
N SER A 38 -0.30 7.12 -5.96
CA SER A 38 -0.31 8.58 -6.16
C SER A 38 -1.73 9.17 -6.09
N ILE A 39 -2.72 8.49 -6.66
CA ILE A 39 -4.12 8.94 -6.66
C ILE A 39 -4.68 8.89 -5.24
N ALA A 40 -4.45 7.81 -4.50
CA ALA A 40 -4.89 7.66 -3.12
C ALA A 40 -4.30 8.74 -2.20
N LEU A 41 -2.98 8.96 -2.29
CA LEU A 41 -2.28 9.96 -1.49
C LEU A 41 -2.68 11.38 -1.86
N LYS A 42 -2.84 11.68 -3.15
CA LYS A 42 -3.34 12.99 -3.59
C LYS A 42 -4.77 13.23 -3.11
N GLY A 43 -5.61 12.20 -3.09
CA GLY A 43 -6.97 12.32 -2.55
C GLY A 43 -7.03 12.62 -1.05
N LEU A 44 -6.01 12.23 -0.28
CA LEU A 44 -5.86 12.68 1.12
C LEU A 44 -5.45 14.15 1.18
N GLU A 45 -4.43 14.53 0.39
CA GLU A 45 -3.90 15.89 0.30
C GLU A 45 -4.98 16.90 -0.11
N GLU A 46 -5.77 16.59 -1.14
CA GLU A 46 -6.90 17.42 -1.61
C GLU A 46 -8.00 17.61 -0.55
N LYS A 47 -8.11 16.67 0.41
CA LYS A 47 -9.04 16.75 1.54
C LYS A 47 -8.42 17.37 2.80
N GLY A 48 -7.18 17.89 2.70
CA GLY A 48 -6.44 18.43 3.85
C GLY A 48 -6.09 17.38 4.90
N ARG A 49 -5.94 16.10 4.50
CA ARG A 49 -5.62 14.98 5.39
C ARG A 49 -4.21 14.48 5.15
N SER A 50 -3.55 14.05 6.23
CA SER A 50 -2.29 13.31 6.18
C SER A 50 -2.52 11.81 6.39
N VAL A 51 -1.52 11.01 6.04
CA VAL A 51 -1.50 9.58 6.41
C VAL A 51 -1.40 9.48 7.93
N ALA A 52 -2.39 8.85 8.56
CA ALA A 52 -2.50 8.82 10.03
C ALA A 52 -1.36 8.05 10.72
N ASN A 53 -0.84 7.00 10.08
CA ASN A 53 0.30 6.23 10.59
C ASN A 53 1.18 5.75 9.42
N PRO A 54 2.17 6.56 9.01
CA PRO A 54 3.00 6.26 7.84
C PRO A 54 3.76 4.93 7.93
N LYS A 55 4.15 4.50 9.15
CA LYS A 55 4.84 3.23 9.41
C LYS A 55 4.00 1.98 9.09
N HIS A 56 2.70 2.14 8.89
CA HIS A 56 1.78 1.05 8.54
C HIS A 56 1.42 1.05 7.04
N VAL A 57 1.98 1.99 6.26
CA VAL A 57 1.70 2.15 4.84
C VAL A 57 2.97 1.86 4.06
N PHE A 58 2.85 0.99 3.08
CA PHE A 58 3.94 0.52 2.24
C PHE A 58 3.57 0.75 0.79
N CYS A 59 4.55 1.10 -0.04
CA CYS A 59 4.37 1.28 -1.46
C CYS A 59 5.46 0.53 -2.23
N THR A 60 5.13 -0.08 -3.36
CA THR A 60 6.11 -0.71 -4.26
C THR A 60 5.86 -0.29 -5.71
N MET A 61 6.91 -0.29 -6.52
CA MET A 61 6.82 -0.10 -7.96
C MET A 61 6.84 -1.49 -8.62
N ASP A 62 5.71 -2.04 -9.09
CA ASP A 62 5.66 -3.45 -9.54
C ASP A 62 4.72 -3.78 -10.72
N HIS A 63 3.87 -2.87 -11.16
CA HIS A 63 2.87 -3.13 -12.22
C HIS A 63 3.28 -2.66 -13.62
N ILE A 64 4.01 -1.55 -13.72
CA ILE A 64 4.28 -0.85 -15.00
C ILE A 64 5.76 -0.51 -15.19
N VAL A 65 6.59 -1.00 -14.29
CA VAL A 65 8.05 -0.96 -14.38
C VAL A 65 8.51 -1.92 -15.48
N ASP A 66 9.53 -1.54 -16.26
CA ASP A 66 10.09 -2.43 -17.28
C ASP A 66 10.92 -3.54 -16.60
N THR A 67 10.96 -4.72 -17.21
CA THR A 67 11.71 -5.90 -16.73
C THR A 67 13.07 -6.05 -17.41
N LYS A 68 13.37 -5.20 -18.40
CA LYS A 68 14.64 -5.23 -19.14
C LYS A 68 15.81 -4.68 -18.30
N PRO A 69 17.05 -5.16 -18.53
CA PRO A 69 18.25 -4.57 -17.96
C PRO A 69 18.35 -3.05 -18.25
N GLY A 70 18.82 -2.28 -17.26
CA GLY A 70 18.88 -0.81 -17.38
C GLY A 70 17.53 -0.11 -17.20
N ARG A 71 16.55 -0.77 -16.58
CA ARG A 71 15.24 -0.18 -16.28
C ARG A 71 15.39 1.14 -15.52
N SER A 72 14.48 2.07 -15.80
CA SER A 72 14.40 3.39 -15.19
C SER A 72 12.93 3.78 -15.03
N ASP A 73 12.65 5.04 -14.70
CA ASP A 73 11.29 5.57 -14.71
C ASP A 73 10.64 5.53 -16.10
N SER A 74 11.43 5.45 -17.17
CA SER A 74 10.91 5.30 -18.53
C SER A 74 10.52 3.85 -18.76
N THR A 75 9.24 3.63 -19.11
CA THR A 75 8.69 2.29 -19.30
C THR A 75 7.93 2.20 -20.62
N GLN A 76 7.66 0.98 -21.08
CA GLN A 76 6.90 0.74 -22.32
C GLN A 76 5.41 1.10 -22.19
N MET A 77 4.92 1.28 -20.95
CA MET A 77 3.53 1.65 -20.69
C MET A 77 3.32 3.15 -21.01
N PRO A 78 2.34 3.51 -21.86
CA PRO A 78 2.05 4.91 -22.16
C PRO A 78 1.71 5.73 -20.90
N SER A 79 2.50 6.76 -20.61
CA SER A 79 2.43 7.54 -19.36
C SER A 79 2.92 6.82 -18.09
N GLY A 80 3.57 5.66 -18.21
CA GLY A 80 4.08 4.89 -17.07
C GLY A 80 5.06 5.68 -16.22
N LYS A 81 5.92 6.48 -16.86
CA LYS A 81 6.83 7.41 -16.19
C LYS A 81 6.12 8.39 -15.26
N ASN A 82 4.95 8.90 -15.66
CA ASN A 82 4.19 9.84 -14.85
C ASN A 82 3.64 9.16 -13.58
N PHE A 83 3.16 7.93 -13.70
CA PHE A 83 2.68 7.15 -12.55
C PHE A 83 3.80 6.82 -11.54
N ILE A 84 4.95 6.38 -12.04
CA ILE A 84 6.12 6.08 -11.22
C ILE A 84 6.60 7.33 -10.47
N THR A 85 6.84 8.42 -11.21
CA THR A 85 7.35 9.67 -10.61
C THR A 85 6.34 10.31 -9.66
N ALA A 86 5.04 10.31 -10.00
CA ALA A 86 3.99 10.83 -9.12
C ALA A 86 3.88 10.01 -7.83
N THR A 87 3.92 8.68 -7.92
CA THR A 87 3.81 7.82 -6.74
C THR A 87 5.04 7.96 -5.85
N ARG A 88 6.25 7.99 -6.42
CA ARG A 88 7.49 8.24 -5.67
C ARG A 88 7.42 9.54 -4.89
N ASN A 89 7.04 10.62 -5.57
CA ASN A 89 6.99 11.94 -4.95
C ASN A 89 5.92 11.99 -3.86
N SER A 90 4.74 11.42 -4.10
CA SER A 90 3.67 11.39 -3.09
C SER A 90 4.03 10.51 -1.89
N ALA A 91 4.67 9.35 -2.11
CA ALA A 91 5.11 8.47 -1.04
C ALA A 91 6.17 9.16 -0.15
N ARG A 92 7.15 9.82 -0.76
CA ARG A 92 8.16 10.62 -0.04
C ARG A 92 7.55 11.77 0.75
N ARG A 93 6.57 12.50 0.18
CA ARG A 93 5.85 13.58 0.90
C ARG A 93 5.04 13.05 2.08
N ALA A 94 4.47 11.85 1.95
CA ALA A 94 3.67 11.22 2.98
C ALA A 94 4.49 10.46 4.05
N ASP A 95 5.82 10.41 3.91
CA ASP A 95 6.75 9.71 4.80
C ASP A 95 6.43 8.21 4.96
N ILE A 96 5.99 7.56 3.87
CA ILE A 96 5.67 6.12 3.86
C ILE A 96 6.82 5.30 3.26
N GLU A 97 6.95 4.04 3.67
CA GLU A 97 7.97 3.14 3.14
C GLU A 97 7.74 2.86 1.65
N LEU A 98 8.77 3.07 0.82
CA LEU A 98 8.70 2.89 -0.63
C LEU A 98 9.81 1.93 -1.12
N PHE A 99 9.38 0.78 -1.62
CA PHE A 99 10.21 -0.15 -2.39
C PHE A 99 10.28 0.31 -3.85
N ASP A 100 11.12 1.32 -4.09
CA ASP A 100 11.32 1.97 -5.39
C ASP A 100 12.19 1.11 -6.34
N LEU A 101 12.36 1.53 -7.59
CA LEU A 101 13.06 0.78 -8.64
C LEU A 101 14.49 0.32 -8.29
N ASP A 102 15.20 1.08 -7.46
CA ASP A 102 16.57 0.83 -6.99
C ASP A 102 16.64 0.09 -5.65
N SER A 103 15.49 -0.16 -5.01
CA SER A 103 15.43 -0.92 -3.77
C SER A 103 15.76 -2.39 -4.01
N GLN A 104 16.64 -2.95 -3.17
CA GLN A 104 16.91 -4.40 -3.15
C GLN A 104 15.67 -5.24 -2.77
N PHE A 105 14.66 -4.59 -2.18
CA PHE A 105 13.42 -5.21 -1.75
C PHE A 105 12.25 -4.93 -2.71
N GLN A 106 12.50 -4.27 -3.85
CA GLN A 106 11.47 -4.06 -4.86
C GLN A 106 11.05 -5.40 -5.46
N GLY A 107 9.74 -5.60 -5.55
CA GLY A 107 9.14 -6.78 -6.14
C GLY A 107 7.62 -6.68 -6.13
N ILE A 108 6.98 -7.74 -6.62
CA ILE A 108 5.52 -7.85 -6.67
C ILE A 108 4.97 -7.72 -5.25
N VAL A 109 4.00 -6.84 -5.03
CA VAL A 109 3.48 -6.49 -3.70
C VAL A 109 3.07 -7.73 -2.89
N HIS A 110 2.43 -8.70 -3.53
CA HIS A 110 1.97 -9.93 -2.90
C HIS A 110 3.08 -10.96 -2.61
N VAL A 111 4.28 -10.76 -3.15
CA VAL A 111 5.48 -11.58 -2.88
C VAL A 111 6.32 -10.93 -1.78
N ILE A 112 6.63 -9.65 -1.92
CA ILE A 112 7.51 -8.97 -0.95
C ILE A 112 6.81 -8.74 0.40
N SER A 113 5.48 -8.61 0.43
CA SER A 113 4.76 -8.37 1.68
C SER A 113 4.93 -9.49 2.72
N PRO A 114 4.78 -10.79 2.39
CA PRO A 114 5.13 -11.86 3.32
C PRO A 114 6.65 -12.05 3.49
N GLU A 115 7.46 -11.93 2.43
CA GLU A 115 8.92 -12.15 2.50
C GLU A 115 9.62 -11.18 3.46
N LEU A 116 9.14 -9.92 3.51
CA LEU A 116 9.68 -8.88 4.39
C LEU A 116 9.00 -8.86 5.76
N GLY A 117 8.12 -9.81 6.07
CA GLY A 117 7.42 -9.87 7.36
C GLY A 117 6.45 -8.71 7.59
N ILE A 118 5.92 -8.10 6.53
CA ILE A 118 4.94 -7.02 6.64
C ILE A 118 3.53 -7.60 6.80
N ALA A 119 3.20 -8.64 6.02
CA ALA A 119 2.00 -9.45 6.20
C ALA A 119 2.26 -10.51 7.28
N LEU A 120 1.48 -10.46 8.36
CA LEU A 120 1.65 -11.32 9.53
C LEU A 120 0.37 -12.15 9.77
N PRO A 121 0.46 -13.32 10.42
CA PRO A 121 -0.72 -14.02 10.90
C PRO A 121 -1.50 -13.16 11.89
N GLY A 122 -2.81 -13.04 11.68
CA GLY A 122 -3.68 -12.11 12.41
C GLY A 122 -4.52 -11.32 11.44
#